data_AF-H2JJG5-F1
#
_entry.id   AF-H2JJG5-F1
#
_cell.length_a   1.000
_cell.length_b   1.000
_cell.length_c   1.000
_cell.angle_alpha   90.00
_cell.angle_beta   90.00
_cell.angle_gamma   90.00
#
_symmetry.space_group_name_H-M   'P 1'
#
loop_
_entity.id
_entity.type
_entity.pdbx_description
1 polymer ?
#
loop_
_entity_poly.entity_id
_entity_poly.type
_entity_poly.pdbx_seq_one_letter_code
_entity_poly.pdbx_strand_id
1 'polypeptide(L)'
;MVKINELELPRNRGLIEDSYATILAPFAVVKPKDGSREHEDKLAENENRGSFQRDRDRIIHSKAFRRLMYKTQVFVNHEGDHFRTRLTHTLEVAQFARGISKSLALNEDLAEAIALGHDLGHTPFGHAVERFLNEELKTREMGHFYHNEQSVRVVDFIERRSDDYFGLNLTSEVREGILKHNTDRSGIYENLNPHKPCFSLEGQVVELVDTIAYICHDLQDGIESGLIENAMSKNKDFETDIKEIIYIINDFLKSENKKIGVTKYSDTFFIDSLIHKLIMSVTEQSVVNLVEKKIETLEDVKSLALKGEKLITLKKEDEDRFKKLKGLIYKSVYGIHTIQTMDSKAVTVAKDLFETFTNNPRLLPPEELYKYMHIENPPKYGGFTNNEIHVICDYIAGMTDRFALEEHERIKNPHIKI
;
A
#
# COMPACT_ATOMS: atom_id res chain seq x y z
N MET A 1 43.01 17.70 1.42
CA MET A 1 41.73 18.29 1.85
C MET A 1 41.19 19.08 0.66
N VAL A 2 40.06 18.67 0.10
CA VAL A 2 39.34 19.48 -0.89
C VAL A 2 38.79 20.70 -0.15
N LYS A 3 39.01 21.93 -0.65
CA LYS A 3 38.42 23.10 -0.01
C LYS A 3 36.92 23.08 -0.25
N ILE A 4 36.11 23.35 0.77
CA ILE A 4 34.64 23.34 0.67
C ILE A 4 34.15 24.29 -0.44
N ASN A 5 34.86 25.39 -0.70
CA ASN A 5 34.54 26.35 -1.75
C ASN A 5 34.81 25.83 -3.18
N GLU A 6 35.51 24.70 -3.32
CA GLU A 6 35.81 24.03 -4.59
C GLU A 6 34.85 22.84 -4.83
N LEU A 7 33.99 22.49 -3.86
CA LEU A 7 32.97 21.45 -4.01
C LEU A 7 31.70 22.07 -4.61
N GLU A 8 31.34 21.66 -5.83
CA GLU A 8 30.01 21.91 -6.40
C GLU A 8 28.98 21.03 -5.68
N LEU A 9 28.47 21.54 -4.56
CA LEU A 9 27.37 20.88 -3.84
C LEU A 9 26.06 21.08 -4.60
N PRO A 10 25.23 20.03 -4.75
CA PRO A 10 23.96 20.15 -5.45
C PRO A 10 23.00 20.99 -4.60
N ARG A 11 22.69 22.21 -5.08
CA ARG A 11 21.86 23.22 -4.39
C ARG A 11 20.57 23.54 -5.12
N ASN A 12 20.25 22.82 -6.18
CA ASN A 12 18.98 22.93 -6.87
C ASN A 12 18.57 21.55 -7.38
N ARG A 13 17.29 21.41 -7.69
CA ARG A 13 16.68 20.18 -8.19
C ARG A 13 17.48 19.54 -9.34
N GLY A 14 17.87 20.33 -10.34
CA GLY A 14 18.57 19.82 -11.52
C GLY A 14 19.90 19.18 -11.16
N LEU A 15 20.73 19.88 -10.38
CA LEU A 15 22.03 19.35 -9.91
C LEU A 15 21.87 18.10 -9.03
N ILE A 16 20.82 18.05 -8.20
CA ILE A 16 20.53 16.85 -7.39
C ILE A 16 20.18 15.66 -8.30
N GLU A 17 19.26 15.85 -9.24
CA GLU A 17 18.83 14.80 -10.18
C GLU A 17 19.99 14.35 -11.09
N ASP A 18 20.83 15.27 -11.57
CA ASP A 18 22.02 14.96 -12.36
C ASP A 18 23.06 14.19 -11.53
N SER A 19 23.25 14.56 -10.26
CA SER A 19 24.12 13.80 -9.35
C SER A 19 23.60 12.38 -9.14
N TYR A 20 22.29 12.20 -8.94
CA TYR A 20 21.69 10.86 -8.85
C TYR A 20 21.88 10.07 -10.13
N ALA A 21 21.76 10.70 -11.31
CA ALA A 21 21.96 10.04 -12.60
C ALA A 21 23.33 9.35 -12.73
N THR A 22 24.36 9.86 -12.05
CA THR A 22 25.72 9.27 -12.09
C THR A 22 25.89 8.00 -11.26
N ILE A 23 25.01 7.75 -10.28
CA ILE A 23 25.10 6.61 -9.35
C ILE A 23 24.01 5.56 -9.59
N LEU A 24 22.95 5.92 -10.31
CA LEU A 24 21.85 5.02 -10.63
C LEU A 24 22.18 4.14 -11.84
N ALA A 25 21.59 2.96 -11.88
CA ALA A 25 21.64 2.08 -13.04
C ALA A 25 20.95 2.72 -14.26
N PRO A 26 21.39 2.42 -15.49
CA PRO A 26 20.83 3.04 -16.70
C PRO A 26 19.37 2.66 -16.98
N PHE A 27 18.86 1.63 -16.31
CA PHE A 27 17.46 1.21 -16.35
C PHE A 27 16.59 1.76 -15.21
N ALA A 28 17.19 2.50 -14.26
CA ALA A 28 16.46 3.13 -13.16
C ALA A 28 15.75 4.43 -13.62
N VAL A 29 14.74 4.84 -12.87
CA VAL A 29 14.07 6.12 -13.14
C VAL A 29 14.83 7.25 -12.45
N VAL A 30 15.64 7.99 -13.21
CA VAL A 30 16.44 9.10 -12.67
C VAL A 30 15.56 10.29 -12.27
N LYS A 31 14.72 10.74 -13.20
CA LYS A 31 13.83 11.90 -13.05
C LYS A 31 12.48 11.61 -13.68
N PRO A 32 11.40 12.29 -13.25
CA PRO A 32 10.10 12.14 -13.88
C PRO A 32 10.12 12.57 -15.34
N LYS A 33 9.20 12.04 -16.14
CA LYS A 33 9.00 12.47 -17.52
C LYS A 33 8.48 13.91 -17.60
N ASP A 34 8.66 14.53 -18.75
CA ASP A 34 8.07 15.84 -19.02
C ASP A 34 6.54 15.76 -18.92
N GLY A 35 5.92 16.75 -18.27
CA GLY A 35 4.48 16.74 -18.01
C GLY A 35 4.01 15.65 -17.04
N SER A 36 4.89 15.06 -16.23
CA SER A 36 4.51 14.04 -15.25
C SER A 36 3.58 14.57 -14.14
N ARG A 37 3.60 15.88 -13.88
CA ARG A 37 2.66 16.57 -13.00
C ARG A 37 1.56 17.24 -13.80
N GLU A 38 0.37 17.29 -13.23
CA GLU A 38 -0.80 17.89 -13.88
C GLU A 38 -0.79 19.41 -13.78
N HIS A 39 -0.35 19.92 -12.63
CA HIS A 39 -0.25 21.35 -12.38
C HIS A 39 1.20 21.79 -12.36
N GLU A 40 1.47 22.93 -13.00
CA GLU A 40 2.79 23.55 -13.01
C GLU A 40 3.20 23.95 -11.60
N ASP A 41 4.46 23.70 -11.27
CA ASP A 41 5.00 23.93 -9.95
C ASP A 41 6.04 25.04 -10.01
N LYS A 42 5.56 26.28 -9.85
CA LYS A 42 6.35 27.51 -10.03
C LYS A 42 7.58 27.60 -9.13
N LEU A 43 7.63 26.82 -8.04
CA LEU A 43 8.74 26.81 -7.08
C LEU A 43 9.71 25.63 -7.30
N ALA A 44 9.48 24.77 -8.29
CA ALA A 44 10.25 23.54 -8.47
C ALA A 44 11.71 23.76 -8.89
N GLU A 45 12.02 24.83 -9.61
CA GLU A 45 13.38 25.09 -10.13
C GLU A 45 14.35 25.60 -9.05
N ASN A 46 13.85 26.31 -8.04
CA ASN A 46 14.65 26.90 -6.96
C ASN A 46 14.63 26.07 -5.66
N GLU A 47 14.31 24.78 -5.77
CA GLU A 47 14.15 23.87 -4.62
C GLU A 47 15.39 22.99 -4.42
N ASN A 48 15.77 22.76 -3.16
CA ASN A 48 16.89 21.90 -2.76
C ASN A 48 16.50 20.41 -2.66
N ARG A 49 15.49 19.96 -3.43
CA ARG A 49 14.94 18.59 -3.38
C ARG A 49 14.68 18.08 -4.78
N GLY A 50 14.99 16.81 -5.03
CA GLY A 50 14.62 16.11 -6.26
C GLY A 50 13.11 15.93 -6.40
N SER A 51 12.62 15.65 -7.60
CA SER A 51 11.18 15.56 -7.85
C SER A 51 10.46 14.48 -7.04
N PHE A 52 11.07 13.30 -6.85
CA PHE A 52 10.49 12.21 -6.05
C PHE A 52 10.60 12.47 -4.54
N GLN A 53 11.65 13.15 -4.07
CA GLN A 53 11.73 13.63 -2.68
C GLN A 53 10.57 14.56 -2.34
N ARG A 54 10.20 15.44 -3.28
CA ARG A 54 9.04 16.33 -3.10
C ARG A 54 7.74 15.55 -3.01
N ASP A 55 7.59 14.46 -3.76
CA ASP A 55 6.41 13.59 -3.69
C ASP A 55 6.33 12.85 -2.38
N ARG A 56 7.44 12.27 -1.92
CA ARG A 56 7.55 11.68 -0.60
C ARG A 56 7.12 12.68 0.48
N ASP A 57 7.68 13.89 0.46
CA ASP A 57 7.38 14.91 1.45
C ASP A 57 5.90 15.34 1.39
N ARG A 58 5.30 15.42 0.19
CA ARG A 58 3.86 15.67 -0.01
C ARG A 58 3.02 14.61 0.67
N ILE A 59 3.35 13.33 0.46
CA ILE A 59 2.64 12.20 1.04
C ILE A 59 2.75 12.24 2.57
N ILE A 60 3.96 12.37 3.12
CA ILE A 60 4.20 12.39 4.58
C ILE A 60 3.38 13.50 5.28
N HIS A 61 3.26 14.68 4.66
CA HIS A 61 2.55 15.81 5.26
C HIS A 61 1.03 15.76 5.09
N SER A 62 0.49 14.84 4.27
CA SER A 62 -0.94 14.70 3.99
C SER A 62 -1.74 14.27 5.23
N LYS A 63 -3.04 14.56 5.24
CA LYS A 63 -3.94 14.11 6.32
C LYS A 63 -4.14 12.59 6.23
N ALA A 64 -4.26 12.05 5.02
CA ALA A 64 -4.40 10.62 4.75
C ALA A 64 -3.25 9.80 5.35
N PHE A 65 -2.00 10.24 5.17
CA PHE A 65 -0.85 9.55 5.75
C PHE A 65 -0.88 9.54 7.28
N ARG A 66 -1.24 10.67 7.91
CA ARG A 66 -1.41 10.74 9.38
C ARG A 66 -2.49 9.80 9.90
N ARG A 67 -3.56 9.59 9.13
CA ARG A 67 -4.67 8.69 9.49
C ARG A 67 -4.27 7.22 9.50
N LEU A 68 -3.21 6.82 8.80
CA LEU A 68 -2.70 5.44 8.80
C LEU A 68 -2.31 4.97 10.20
N MET A 69 -1.93 5.88 11.10
CA MET A 69 -1.65 5.60 12.51
C MET A 69 -2.87 5.06 13.27
N TYR A 70 -4.06 5.42 12.82
CA TYR A 70 -5.33 5.07 13.46
C TYR A 70 -6.19 4.13 12.60
N LYS A 71 -5.53 3.41 11.68
CA LYS A 71 -6.13 2.34 10.88
C LYS A 71 -5.40 1.04 11.16
N THR A 72 -6.17 0.00 11.46
CA THR A 72 -5.64 -1.35 11.70
C THR A 72 -5.19 -1.99 10.39
N GLN A 73 -4.13 -2.79 10.48
CA GLN A 73 -3.71 -3.66 9.38
C GLN A 73 -4.66 -4.87 9.29
N VAL A 74 -4.51 -5.81 10.24
CA VAL A 74 -5.36 -7.01 10.38
C VAL A 74 -5.85 -7.16 11.82
N PHE A 75 -4.99 -6.93 12.81
CA PHE A 75 -5.33 -7.02 14.23
C PHE A 75 -5.78 -5.65 14.75
N VAL A 76 -6.79 -5.65 15.62
CA VAL A 76 -7.38 -4.39 16.07
C VAL A 76 -6.59 -3.80 17.24
N ASN A 77 -6.16 -2.54 17.08
CA ASN A 77 -5.22 -1.86 17.97
C ASN A 77 -5.64 -1.82 19.46
N HIS A 78 -6.91 -2.01 19.80
CA HIS A 78 -7.34 -1.98 21.21
C HIS A 78 -7.06 -3.28 21.98
N GLU A 79 -6.63 -4.34 21.30
CA GLU A 79 -6.29 -5.62 21.92
C GLU A 79 -4.82 -5.68 22.41
N GLY A 80 -3.97 -4.69 22.04
CA GLY A 80 -2.57 -4.63 22.46
C GLY A 80 -1.77 -3.48 21.83
N ASP A 81 -0.84 -2.91 22.60
CA ASP A 81 -0.10 -1.69 22.24
C ASP A 81 0.96 -1.89 21.14
N HIS A 82 1.28 -3.14 20.78
CA HIS A 82 2.36 -3.48 19.85
C HIS A 82 1.87 -4.01 18.49
N PHE A 83 0.55 -4.06 18.27
CA PHE A 83 0.03 -4.48 16.96
C PHE A 83 0.30 -3.43 15.89
N ARG A 84 0.57 -3.92 14.68
CA ARG A 84 0.88 -3.03 13.56
C ARG A 84 -0.35 -2.26 13.12
N THR A 85 -0.14 -0.97 12.99
CA THR A 85 -1.03 -0.06 12.26
C THR A 85 -0.65 -0.06 10.79
N ARG A 86 -1.49 0.50 9.92
CA ARG A 86 -1.10 0.73 8.53
C ARG A 86 0.13 1.62 8.39
N LEU A 87 0.34 2.55 9.33
CA LEU A 87 1.51 3.42 9.31
C LEU A 87 2.80 2.62 9.55
N THR A 88 2.83 1.73 10.54
CA THR A 88 4.02 0.92 10.84
C THR A 88 4.31 -0.05 9.70
N HIS A 89 3.28 -0.71 9.14
CA HIS A 89 3.42 -1.52 7.93
C HIS A 89 4.02 -0.72 6.77
N THR A 90 3.46 0.46 6.49
CA THR A 90 3.93 1.35 5.43
C THR A 90 5.39 1.78 5.60
N LEU A 91 5.83 2.02 6.84
CA LEU A 91 7.23 2.37 7.13
C LEU A 91 8.18 1.18 6.92
N GLU A 92 7.77 -0.03 7.28
CA GLU A 92 8.54 -1.27 7.04
C GLU A 92 8.65 -1.55 5.53
N VAL A 93 7.54 -1.43 4.78
CA VAL A 93 7.54 -1.56 3.31
C VAL A 93 8.49 -0.54 2.66
N ALA A 94 8.47 0.72 3.12
CA ALA A 94 9.38 1.75 2.61
C ALA A 94 10.86 1.41 2.91
N GLN A 95 11.17 0.90 4.11
CA GLN A 95 12.52 0.47 4.47
C GLN A 95 13.01 -0.65 3.53
N PHE A 96 12.21 -1.69 3.35
CA PHE A 96 12.57 -2.84 2.51
C PHE A 96 12.70 -2.45 1.04
N ALA A 97 11.76 -1.65 0.51
CA ALA A 97 11.78 -1.19 -0.87
C ALA A 97 13.05 -0.37 -1.16
N ARG A 98 13.44 0.53 -0.24
CA ARG A 98 14.70 1.27 -0.35
C ARG A 98 15.92 0.38 -0.28
N GLY A 99 15.93 -0.63 0.59
CA GLY A 99 17.03 -1.60 0.70
C GLY A 99 17.28 -2.35 -0.61
N ILE A 100 16.22 -2.82 -1.27
CA ILE A 100 16.32 -3.48 -2.58
C ILE A 100 16.72 -2.48 -3.66
N SER A 101 16.07 -1.32 -3.71
CA SER A 101 16.39 -0.27 -4.69
C SER A 101 17.86 0.13 -4.63
N LYS A 102 18.40 0.33 -3.43
CA LYS A 102 19.82 0.64 -3.23
C LYS A 102 20.74 -0.48 -3.72
N SER A 103 20.37 -1.74 -3.48
CA SER A 103 21.16 -2.91 -3.91
C SER A 103 21.18 -3.08 -5.43
N LEU A 104 20.13 -2.64 -6.12
CA LEU A 104 19.99 -2.68 -7.57
C LEU A 104 20.35 -1.35 -8.27
N ALA A 105 20.86 -0.36 -7.51
CA ALA A 105 21.12 1.00 -7.98
C ALA A 105 19.89 1.67 -8.64
N LEU A 106 18.70 1.42 -8.11
CA LEU A 106 17.44 2.07 -8.47
C LEU A 106 17.20 3.34 -7.64
N ASN A 107 16.20 4.13 -8.03
CA ASN A 107 15.88 5.37 -7.35
C ASN A 107 15.17 5.14 -6.00
N GLU A 108 15.91 5.30 -4.90
CA GLU A 108 15.38 5.14 -3.54
C GLU A 108 14.21 6.09 -3.25
N ASP A 109 14.27 7.34 -3.70
CA ASP A 109 13.24 8.35 -3.41
C ASP A 109 11.93 8.02 -4.15
N LEU A 110 11.99 7.47 -5.36
CA LEU A 110 10.81 6.97 -6.08
C LEU A 110 10.19 5.77 -5.36
N ALA A 111 11.00 4.78 -5.01
CA ALA A 111 10.52 3.60 -4.30
C ALA A 111 9.91 3.96 -2.92
N GLU A 112 10.55 4.88 -2.18
CA GLU A 112 10.05 5.40 -0.90
C GLU A 112 8.74 6.16 -1.08
N ALA A 113 8.64 7.05 -2.07
CA ALA A 113 7.40 7.78 -2.33
C ALA A 113 6.23 6.86 -2.69
N ILE A 114 6.47 5.83 -3.53
CA ILE A 114 5.45 4.83 -3.88
C ILE A 114 5.05 4.03 -2.63
N ALA A 115 6.02 3.53 -1.86
CA ALA A 115 5.77 2.77 -0.65
C ALA A 115 5.01 3.58 0.40
N LEU A 116 5.30 4.86 0.61
CA LEU A 116 4.54 5.67 1.56
C LEU A 116 3.11 6.01 1.08
N GLY A 117 2.87 5.93 -0.23
CA GLY A 117 1.59 6.27 -0.85
C GLY A 117 0.65 5.10 -1.11
N HIS A 118 1.13 3.84 -1.09
CA HIS A 118 0.35 2.68 -1.54
C HIS A 118 -0.96 2.48 -0.76
N ASP A 119 -0.91 2.74 0.54
CA ASP A 119 -1.97 2.42 1.51
C ASP A 119 -2.90 3.60 1.89
N LEU A 120 -2.73 4.77 1.28
CA LEU A 120 -3.46 6.00 1.64
C LEU A 120 -4.99 5.87 1.53
N GLY A 121 -5.46 5.06 0.60
CA GLY A 121 -6.87 4.86 0.26
C GLY A 121 -7.56 3.71 1.00
N HIS A 122 -6.87 3.01 1.91
CA HIS A 122 -7.48 1.90 2.62
C HIS A 122 -8.65 2.33 3.50
N THR A 123 -9.70 1.52 3.54
CA THR A 123 -10.85 1.72 4.43
C THR A 123 -10.50 1.53 5.90
N PRO A 124 -11.29 2.11 6.83
CA PRO A 124 -11.23 1.70 8.23
C PRO A 124 -11.49 0.19 8.35
N PHE A 125 -10.87 -0.45 9.33
CA PHE A 125 -10.94 -1.90 9.57
C PHE A 125 -10.40 -2.78 8.42
N GLY A 126 -9.63 -2.21 7.50
CA GLY A 126 -8.91 -2.97 6.47
C GLY A 126 -9.81 -3.60 5.40
N HIS A 127 -9.42 -4.80 4.92
CA HIS A 127 -9.98 -5.40 3.70
C HIS A 127 -11.45 -5.81 3.79
N ALA A 128 -12.00 -6.01 5.00
CA ALA A 128 -13.39 -6.40 5.17
C ALA A 128 -14.35 -5.32 4.63
N VAL A 129 -14.08 -4.05 4.96
CA VAL A 129 -14.88 -2.92 4.49
C VAL A 129 -14.65 -2.64 3.01
N GLU A 130 -13.41 -2.80 2.53
CA GLU A 130 -13.10 -2.70 1.10
C GLU A 130 -13.94 -3.70 0.27
N ARG A 131 -13.96 -4.98 0.68
CA ARG A 131 -14.76 -6.02 0.00
C ARG A 131 -16.24 -5.66 0.02
N PHE A 132 -16.76 -5.25 1.17
CA PHE A 132 -18.14 -4.82 1.32
C PHE A 132 -18.50 -3.66 0.37
N LEU A 133 -17.70 -2.58 0.35
CA LEU A 133 -17.96 -1.44 -0.53
C LEU A 133 -17.91 -1.87 -2.00
N ASN A 134 -16.94 -2.70 -2.39
CA ASN A 134 -16.82 -3.18 -3.76
C ASN A 134 -18.03 -4.04 -4.17
N GLU A 135 -18.50 -4.92 -3.28
CA GLU A 135 -19.69 -5.75 -3.50
C GLU A 135 -20.96 -4.90 -3.62
N GLU A 136 -21.17 -3.94 -2.72
CA GLU A 136 -22.32 -3.02 -2.79
C GLU A 136 -22.34 -2.21 -4.07
N LEU A 137 -21.19 -1.63 -4.46
CA LEU A 137 -21.11 -0.85 -5.70
C LEU A 137 -21.35 -1.73 -6.94
N LYS A 138 -20.82 -2.96 -6.95
CA LYS A 138 -21.09 -3.93 -8.02
C LYS A 138 -22.56 -4.30 -8.11
N THR A 139 -23.18 -4.66 -6.99
CA THR A 139 -24.60 -5.06 -6.94
C THR A 139 -25.54 -3.95 -7.37
N ARG A 140 -25.17 -2.69 -7.13
CA ARG A 140 -25.97 -1.52 -7.53
C ARG A 140 -25.62 -0.98 -8.93
N GLU A 141 -24.69 -1.62 -9.64
CA GLU A 141 -24.18 -1.14 -10.94
C GLU A 141 -23.61 0.29 -10.87
N MET A 142 -22.94 0.61 -9.76
CA MET A 142 -22.36 1.93 -9.43
C MET A 142 -20.82 1.92 -9.50
N GLY A 143 -20.23 0.84 -10.01
CA GLY A 143 -18.79 0.71 -10.21
C GLY A 143 -18.10 -0.21 -9.21
N HIS A 144 -16.88 0.18 -8.83
CA HIS A 144 -15.97 -0.65 -8.04
C HIS A 144 -15.26 0.17 -6.96
N PHE A 145 -14.82 -0.51 -5.91
CA PHE A 145 -13.97 0.08 -4.89
C PHE A 145 -12.73 -0.79 -4.69
N TYR A 146 -11.56 -0.19 -4.88
CA TYR A 146 -10.26 -0.80 -4.62
C TYR A 146 -9.36 0.21 -3.91
N HIS A 147 -8.69 -0.20 -2.83
CA HIS A 147 -7.91 0.72 -2.00
C HIS A 147 -6.77 1.40 -2.78
N ASN A 148 -6.12 0.71 -3.72
CA ASN A 148 -5.06 1.26 -4.56
C ASN A 148 -5.58 2.35 -5.51
N GLU A 149 -6.77 2.18 -6.09
CA GLU A 149 -7.44 3.22 -6.88
C GLU A 149 -7.88 4.40 -6.01
N GLN A 150 -8.32 4.11 -4.79
CA GLN A 150 -8.62 5.11 -3.78
C GLN A 150 -7.37 5.85 -3.31
N SER A 151 -6.21 5.20 -3.20
CA SER A 151 -4.93 5.83 -2.85
C SER A 151 -4.52 6.84 -3.92
N VAL A 152 -4.67 6.49 -5.20
CA VAL A 152 -4.47 7.44 -6.30
C VAL A 152 -5.49 8.58 -6.22
N ARG A 153 -6.75 8.30 -5.89
CA ARG A 153 -7.80 9.32 -5.74
C ARG A 153 -7.50 10.28 -4.59
N VAL A 154 -6.92 9.77 -3.51
CA VAL A 154 -6.46 10.59 -2.39
C VAL A 154 -5.44 11.63 -2.85
N VAL A 155 -4.44 11.20 -3.62
CA VAL A 155 -3.33 12.07 -4.05
C VAL A 155 -3.66 12.94 -5.26
N ASP A 156 -4.71 12.62 -6.01
CA ASP A 156 -5.15 13.39 -7.18
C ASP A 156 -6.30 14.35 -6.87
N PHE A 157 -7.15 14.04 -5.88
CA PHE A 157 -8.42 14.74 -5.71
C PHE A 157 -8.81 15.03 -4.26
N ILE A 158 -8.64 14.09 -3.33
CA ILE A 158 -9.23 14.24 -1.98
C ILE A 158 -8.39 15.16 -1.09
N GLU A 159 -7.06 15.00 -1.12
CA GLU A 159 -6.18 15.89 -0.37
C GLU A 159 -6.24 17.32 -0.93
N ARG A 160 -5.95 18.30 -0.09
CA ARG A 160 -5.89 19.70 -0.51
C ARG A 160 -4.61 20.34 -0.01
N ARG A 161 -3.64 20.47 -0.92
CA ARG A 161 -2.35 21.13 -0.68
C ARG A 161 -2.33 22.58 -1.22
N SER A 162 -3.15 22.87 -2.22
CA SER A 162 -3.21 24.18 -2.88
C SER A 162 -4.63 24.72 -2.84
N ASP A 163 -4.77 26.04 -2.95
CA ASP A 163 -6.05 26.68 -3.21
C ASP A 163 -6.42 26.67 -4.71
N ASP A 164 -5.42 26.46 -5.57
CA ASP A 164 -5.60 26.47 -7.03
C ASP A 164 -6.06 25.12 -7.60
N TYR A 165 -5.80 24.01 -6.89
CA TYR A 165 -6.07 22.67 -7.39
C TYR A 165 -6.25 21.63 -6.26
N PHE A 166 -6.89 20.51 -6.61
CA PHE A 166 -7.09 19.36 -5.73
C PHE A 166 -5.93 18.36 -5.79
N GLY A 167 -5.78 17.57 -4.72
CA GLY A 167 -4.73 16.58 -4.57
C GLY A 167 -3.37 17.15 -4.13
N LEU A 168 -2.38 16.28 -4.20
CA LEU A 168 -0.98 16.54 -3.90
C LEU A 168 -0.17 16.86 -5.18
N ASN A 169 -0.76 16.69 -6.37
CA ASN A 169 -0.12 16.90 -7.68
C ASN A 169 1.21 16.12 -7.79
N LEU A 170 1.19 14.82 -7.44
CA LEU A 170 2.36 13.93 -7.51
C LEU A 170 2.77 13.65 -8.95
N THR A 171 4.00 13.17 -9.16
CA THR A 171 4.42 12.72 -10.48
C THR A 171 3.67 11.43 -10.88
N SER A 172 3.47 11.24 -12.19
CA SER A 172 2.82 10.06 -12.74
C SER A 172 3.54 8.75 -12.42
N GLU A 173 4.86 8.76 -12.21
CA GLU A 173 5.64 7.58 -11.83
C GLU A 173 5.28 7.11 -10.41
N VAL A 174 5.11 8.05 -9.46
CA VAL A 174 4.66 7.73 -8.10
C VAL A 174 3.22 7.26 -8.12
N ARG A 175 2.33 7.95 -8.83
CA ARG A 175 0.91 7.55 -8.97
C ARG A 175 0.75 6.18 -9.61
N GLU A 176 1.53 5.88 -10.64
CA GLU A 176 1.52 4.57 -11.29
C GLU A 176 1.94 3.47 -10.31
N GLY A 177 3.02 3.68 -9.54
CA GLY A 177 3.44 2.73 -8.52
C GLY A 177 2.38 2.53 -7.43
N ILE A 178 1.75 3.61 -6.94
CA ILE A 178 0.65 3.55 -5.97
C ILE A 178 -0.52 2.76 -6.54
N LEU A 179 -0.91 3.00 -7.79
CA LEU A 179 -1.98 2.25 -8.44
C LEU A 179 -1.64 0.75 -8.54
N LYS A 180 -0.40 0.47 -8.94
CA LYS A 180 -0.04 -0.84 -9.47
C LYS A 180 0.48 -1.85 -8.46
N HIS A 181 0.68 -1.44 -7.20
CA HIS A 181 1.11 -2.34 -6.12
C HIS A 181 0.11 -3.49 -5.83
N ASN A 182 -1.14 -3.39 -6.28
CA ASN A 182 -2.14 -4.45 -6.15
C ASN A 182 -2.82 -4.74 -7.49
N THR A 183 -2.95 -6.01 -7.87
CA THR A 183 -3.53 -6.45 -9.15
C THR A 183 -5.02 -6.15 -9.32
N ASP A 184 -5.78 -6.07 -8.22
CA ASP A 184 -7.22 -5.83 -8.25
C ASP A 184 -7.52 -4.36 -8.56
N ARG A 185 -8.03 -4.11 -9.77
CA ARG A 185 -8.25 -2.78 -10.34
C ARG A 185 -9.44 -2.80 -11.30
N SER A 186 -10.23 -1.73 -11.32
CA SER A 186 -11.34 -1.53 -12.26
C SER A 186 -10.85 -1.08 -13.64
N GLY A 187 -9.72 -0.38 -13.68
CA GLY A 187 -9.14 0.14 -14.91
C GLY A 187 -9.43 1.60 -15.20
N ILE A 188 -10.07 2.32 -14.26
CA ILE A 188 -10.47 3.74 -14.43
C ILE A 188 -9.30 4.68 -14.76
N TYR A 189 -8.08 4.38 -14.29
CA TYR A 189 -6.89 5.18 -14.54
C TYR A 189 -6.17 4.74 -15.81
N GLU A 190 -6.84 4.77 -16.96
CA GLU A 190 -6.29 4.31 -18.25
C GLU A 190 -4.94 4.95 -18.59
N ASN A 191 -4.77 6.23 -18.24
CA ASN A 191 -3.52 6.99 -18.43
C ASN A 191 -2.31 6.40 -17.68
N LEU A 192 -2.54 5.53 -16.70
CA LEU A 192 -1.53 4.82 -15.93
C LEU A 192 -1.40 3.34 -16.35
N ASN A 193 -2.06 2.89 -17.41
CA ASN A 193 -2.01 1.51 -17.92
C ASN A 193 -2.28 0.44 -16.84
N PRO A 194 -3.49 0.43 -16.23
CA PRO A 194 -3.79 -0.31 -15.01
C PRO A 194 -3.67 -1.84 -15.17
N HIS A 195 -3.78 -2.39 -16.37
CA HIS A 195 -3.69 -3.84 -16.59
C HIS A 195 -2.28 -4.35 -16.89
N LYS A 196 -1.26 -3.49 -16.72
CA LYS A 196 0.14 -3.83 -16.94
C LYS A 196 0.94 -3.71 -15.63
N PRO A 197 2.05 -4.44 -15.48
CA PRO A 197 3.05 -4.15 -14.46
C PRO A 197 3.48 -2.68 -14.44
N CYS A 198 4.08 -2.23 -13.34
CA CYS A 198 4.77 -0.94 -13.26
C CYS A 198 5.86 -0.89 -14.34
N PHE A 199 5.95 0.24 -15.05
CA PHE A 199 7.05 0.39 -16.01
C PHE A 199 8.40 0.63 -15.31
N SER A 200 8.38 1.06 -14.05
CA SER A 200 9.57 1.24 -13.23
C SER A 200 9.88 -0.01 -12.41
N LEU A 201 11.16 -0.32 -12.24
CA LEU A 201 11.58 -1.40 -11.34
C LEU A 201 11.29 -1.04 -9.88
N GLU A 202 11.39 0.25 -9.54
CA GLU A 202 11.03 0.80 -8.23
C GLU A 202 9.59 0.46 -7.85
N GLY A 203 8.64 0.60 -8.79
CA GLY A 203 7.25 0.22 -8.57
C GLY A 203 7.05 -1.29 -8.45
N GLN A 204 7.79 -2.09 -9.22
CA GLN A 204 7.74 -3.57 -9.11
C GLN A 204 8.33 -4.07 -7.77
N VAL A 205 9.37 -3.39 -7.26
CA VAL A 205 9.92 -3.64 -5.93
C VAL A 205 8.86 -3.43 -4.86
N VAL A 206 8.16 -2.29 -4.87
CA VAL A 206 7.14 -2.01 -3.84
C VAL A 206 6.01 -3.04 -3.87
N GLU A 207 5.52 -3.41 -5.05
CA GLU A 207 4.48 -4.45 -5.20
C GLU A 207 4.86 -5.77 -4.50
N LEU A 208 6.08 -6.25 -4.74
CA LEU A 208 6.52 -7.53 -4.18
C LEU A 208 6.84 -7.43 -2.69
N VAL A 209 7.47 -6.32 -2.27
CA VAL A 209 7.84 -6.08 -0.87
C VAL A 209 6.62 -5.91 0.01
N ASP A 210 5.60 -5.18 -0.44
CA ASP A 210 4.33 -5.06 0.29
C ASP A 210 3.74 -6.46 0.56
N THR A 211 3.71 -7.30 -0.49
CA THR A 211 3.22 -8.68 -0.35
C THR A 211 4.03 -9.51 0.65
N ILE A 212 5.35 -9.37 0.65
CA ILE A 212 6.23 -10.05 1.61
C ILE A 212 5.96 -9.56 3.04
N ALA A 213 5.90 -8.23 3.22
CA ALA A 213 5.75 -7.59 4.51
C ALA A 213 4.44 -7.99 5.18
N TYR A 214 3.28 -7.79 4.52
CA TYR A 214 2.00 -8.04 5.19
C TYR A 214 1.83 -9.53 5.55
N ILE A 215 2.28 -10.47 4.70
CA ILE A 215 2.19 -11.91 5.01
C ILE A 215 3.02 -12.30 6.23
N CYS A 216 4.23 -11.75 6.34
CA CYS A 216 5.11 -12.03 7.46
C CYS A 216 4.60 -11.38 8.75
N HIS A 217 4.15 -10.13 8.66
CA HIS A 217 3.64 -9.36 9.80
C HIS A 217 2.32 -9.90 10.33
N ASP A 218 1.39 -10.33 9.47
CA ASP A 218 0.13 -10.92 9.90
C ASP A 218 0.35 -12.23 10.67
N LEU A 219 1.33 -13.04 10.23
CA LEU A 219 1.73 -14.23 10.97
C LEU A 219 2.35 -13.86 12.32
N GLN A 220 3.23 -12.86 12.35
CA GLN A 220 3.86 -12.39 13.59
C GLN A 220 2.81 -11.90 14.60
N ASP A 221 1.96 -10.96 14.21
CA ASP A 221 0.92 -10.39 15.06
C ASP A 221 -0.10 -11.47 15.48
N GLY A 222 -0.36 -12.47 14.62
CA GLY A 222 -1.19 -13.64 14.94
C GLY A 222 -0.59 -14.55 16.02
N ILE A 223 0.73 -14.67 16.07
CA ILE A 223 1.45 -15.41 17.13
C ILE A 223 1.46 -14.59 18.41
N GLU A 224 1.88 -13.32 18.33
CA GLU A 224 2.05 -12.42 19.49
C GLU A 224 0.74 -12.07 20.19
N SER A 225 -0.38 -12.07 19.46
CA SER A 225 -1.72 -11.97 20.07
C SER A 225 -2.12 -13.22 20.87
N GLY A 226 -1.52 -14.37 20.61
CA GLY A 226 -1.93 -15.68 21.12
C GLY A 226 -3.17 -16.24 20.42
N LEU A 227 -3.67 -15.60 19.36
CA LEU A 227 -4.84 -16.06 18.62
C LEU A 227 -4.56 -17.35 17.85
N ILE A 228 -3.35 -17.49 17.27
CA ILE A 228 -2.92 -18.73 16.62
C ILE A 228 -2.85 -19.88 17.63
N GLU A 229 -2.24 -19.66 18.80
CA GLU A 229 -2.17 -20.65 19.89
C GLU A 229 -3.57 -21.09 20.33
N ASN A 230 -4.47 -20.13 20.54
CA ASN A 230 -5.84 -20.41 20.93
C ASN A 230 -6.59 -21.23 19.87
N ALA A 231 -6.44 -20.87 18.59
CA ALA A 231 -7.07 -21.55 17.47
C ALA A 231 -6.57 -23.00 17.31
N MET A 232 -5.24 -23.22 17.40
CA MET A 232 -4.65 -24.57 17.40
C MET A 232 -5.21 -25.45 18.53
N SER A 233 -5.39 -24.89 19.73
CA SER A 233 -5.91 -25.66 20.88
C SER A 233 -7.35 -26.14 20.69
N LYS A 234 -8.12 -25.49 19.81
CA LYS A 234 -9.54 -25.75 19.57
C LYS A 234 -9.82 -26.52 18.28
N ASN A 235 -8.90 -26.52 17.32
CA ASN A 235 -9.10 -27.10 16.01
C ASN A 235 -7.85 -27.83 15.50
N LYS A 236 -7.95 -29.15 15.32
CA LYS A 236 -6.84 -30.00 14.84
C LYS A 236 -6.46 -29.75 13.38
N ASP A 237 -7.41 -29.36 12.54
CA ASP A 237 -7.13 -29.03 11.14
C ASP A 237 -6.32 -27.73 11.09
N PHE A 238 -6.64 -26.77 11.96
CA PHE A 238 -5.88 -25.54 12.14
C PHE A 238 -4.45 -25.83 12.64
N GLU A 239 -4.31 -26.72 13.63
CA GLU A 239 -2.98 -27.17 14.10
C GLU A 239 -2.16 -27.78 12.97
N THR A 240 -2.80 -28.51 12.05
CA THR A 240 -2.14 -29.10 10.88
C THR A 240 -1.67 -28.02 9.91
N ASP A 241 -2.50 -27.01 9.61
CA ASP A 241 -2.12 -25.89 8.75
C ASP A 241 -0.92 -25.10 9.34
N ILE A 242 -0.93 -24.82 10.65
CA ILE A 242 0.19 -24.11 11.31
C ILE A 242 1.48 -24.96 11.29
N LYS A 243 1.38 -26.28 11.49
CA LYS A 243 2.54 -27.17 11.35
C LYS A 243 3.11 -27.15 9.93
N GLU A 244 2.26 -27.08 8.93
CA GLU A 244 2.67 -26.96 7.53
C GLU A 244 3.35 -25.61 7.24
N ILE A 245 2.82 -24.50 7.78
CA ILE A 245 3.47 -23.18 7.74
C ILE A 245 4.88 -23.26 8.34
N ILE A 246 5.02 -23.82 9.54
CA ILE A 246 6.30 -23.96 10.23
C ILE A 246 7.27 -24.85 9.42
N TYR A 247 6.77 -25.92 8.80
CA TYR A 247 7.58 -26.78 7.94
C TYR A 247 8.14 -26.01 6.75
N ILE A 248 7.29 -25.24 6.04
CA ILE A 248 7.71 -24.42 4.89
C ILE A 248 8.73 -23.37 5.33
N ILE A 249 8.53 -22.71 6.48
CA ILE A 249 9.47 -21.71 6.99
C ILE A 249 10.82 -22.34 7.34
N ASN A 250 10.84 -23.49 8.02
CA ASN A 250 12.09 -24.20 8.33
C ASN A 250 12.84 -24.63 7.07
N ASP A 251 12.11 -25.11 6.05
CA ASP A 251 12.68 -25.45 4.73
C ASP A 251 13.27 -24.20 4.06
N PHE A 252 12.57 -23.06 4.13
CA PHE A 252 13.04 -21.77 3.59
C PHE A 252 14.32 -21.27 4.28
N LEU A 253 14.37 -21.38 5.61
CA LEU A 253 15.48 -20.94 6.45
C LEU A 253 16.63 -21.96 6.52
N LYS A 254 16.43 -23.18 5.98
CA LYS A 254 17.36 -24.32 6.12
C LYS A 254 17.76 -24.59 7.57
N SER A 255 16.84 -24.34 8.50
CA SER A 255 17.06 -24.49 9.94
C SER A 255 16.67 -25.89 10.40
N GLU A 256 17.54 -26.87 10.16
CA GLU A 256 17.26 -28.29 10.46
C GLU A 256 16.99 -28.57 11.96
N ASN A 257 17.35 -27.66 12.88
CA ASN A 257 17.30 -27.90 14.33
C ASN A 257 16.72 -26.76 15.19
N LYS A 258 16.14 -25.69 14.63
CA LYS A 258 15.47 -24.66 15.44
C LYS A 258 13.98 -24.99 15.57
N LYS A 259 13.53 -25.27 16.80
CA LYS A 259 12.10 -25.40 17.09
C LYS A 259 11.48 -24.01 17.06
N ILE A 260 10.72 -23.71 16.01
CA ILE A 260 9.90 -22.50 15.93
C ILE A 260 8.76 -22.65 16.93
N GLY A 261 8.71 -21.75 17.91
CA GLY A 261 7.59 -21.60 18.82
C GLY A 261 6.50 -20.73 18.18
N VAL A 262 5.24 -21.11 18.37
CA VAL A 262 4.06 -20.39 17.86
C VAL A 262 3.06 -20.10 18.99
N THR A 263 3.58 -19.94 20.21
CA THR A 263 2.80 -19.51 21.38
C THR A 263 2.94 -18.02 21.58
N LYS A 264 2.04 -17.42 22.36
CA LYS A 264 2.07 -15.98 22.67
C LYS A 264 3.42 -15.49 23.23
N TYR A 265 4.16 -16.36 23.91
CA TYR A 265 5.44 -16.04 24.56
C TYR A 265 6.66 -16.54 23.79
N SER A 266 6.45 -17.09 22.58
CA SER A 266 7.55 -17.49 21.70
C SER A 266 8.20 -16.26 21.08
N ASP A 267 9.51 -16.32 20.87
CA ASP A 267 10.18 -15.30 20.04
C ASP A 267 9.76 -15.45 18.56
N THR A 268 9.62 -14.31 17.90
CA THR A 268 9.24 -14.21 16.49
C THR A 268 10.43 -13.85 15.59
N PHE A 269 11.68 -13.99 16.06
CA PHE A 269 12.91 -13.65 15.31
C PHE A 269 13.05 -14.42 13.99
N PHE A 270 12.37 -15.57 13.86
CA PHE A 270 12.33 -16.32 12.60
C PHE A 270 11.57 -15.57 11.51
N ILE A 271 10.63 -14.67 11.86
CA ILE A 271 9.92 -13.79 10.91
C ILE A 271 10.90 -12.80 10.29
N ASP A 272 11.72 -12.13 11.10
CA ASP A 272 12.77 -11.23 10.60
C ASP A 272 13.75 -11.99 9.69
N SER A 273 14.11 -13.22 10.07
CA SER A 273 14.98 -14.08 9.28
C SER A 273 14.32 -14.48 7.94
N LEU A 274 13.01 -14.74 7.94
CA LEU A 274 12.23 -15.07 6.76
C LEU A 274 12.13 -13.88 5.80
N ILE A 275 11.79 -12.70 6.32
CA ILE A 275 11.76 -11.46 5.54
C ILE A 275 13.12 -11.21 4.92
N HIS A 276 14.20 -11.25 5.73
CA HIS A 276 15.56 -11.07 5.23
C HIS A 276 15.88 -12.06 4.10
N LYS A 277 15.54 -13.34 4.26
CA LYS A 277 15.78 -14.36 3.23
C LYS A 277 14.99 -14.09 1.94
N LEU A 278 13.73 -13.67 2.06
CA LEU A 278 12.87 -13.31 0.92
C LEU A 278 13.43 -12.08 0.19
N ILE A 279 13.79 -11.02 0.91
CA ILE A 279 14.37 -9.79 0.34
C ILE A 279 15.70 -10.08 -0.39
N MET A 280 16.55 -10.94 0.18
CA MET A 280 17.77 -11.41 -0.48
C MET A 280 17.45 -12.19 -1.77
N SER A 281 16.46 -13.10 -1.71
CA SER A 281 16.02 -13.86 -2.89
C SER A 281 15.51 -12.95 -4.02
N VAL A 282 14.70 -11.94 -3.69
CA VAL A 282 14.23 -10.93 -4.64
C VAL A 282 15.41 -10.20 -5.28
N THR A 283 16.36 -9.73 -4.48
CA THR A 283 17.52 -8.98 -4.98
C THR A 283 18.37 -9.83 -5.91
N GLU A 284 18.72 -11.06 -5.49
CA GLU A 284 19.54 -11.98 -6.29
C GLU A 284 18.85 -12.37 -7.60
N GLN A 285 17.56 -12.73 -7.56
CA GLN A 285 16.82 -13.10 -8.76
C GLN A 285 16.60 -11.91 -9.69
N SER A 286 16.41 -10.70 -9.16
CA SER A 286 16.29 -9.49 -9.97
C SER A 286 17.55 -9.24 -10.79
N VAL A 287 18.74 -9.44 -10.21
CA VAL A 287 20.01 -9.35 -10.95
C VAL A 287 20.08 -10.40 -12.06
N VAL A 288 19.70 -11.65 -11.79
CA VAL A 288 19.64 -12.72 -12.80
C VAL A 288 18.71 -12.32 -13.95
N ASN A 289 17.49 -11.88 -13.64
CA ASN A 289 16.50 -11.46 -14.64
C ASN A 289 17.02 -10.32 -15.52
N LEU A 290 17.68 -9.31 -14.92
CA LEU A 290 18.25 -8.18 -15.64
C LEU A 290 19.35 -8.62 -16.62
N VAL A 291 20.22 -9.55 -16.21
CA VAL A 291 21.30 -10.09 -17.05
C VAL A 291 20.75 -10.97 -18.18
N GLU A 292 19.87 -11.93 -17.85
CA GLU A 292 19.31 -12.87 -18.84
C GLU A 292 18.47 -12.17 -19.90
N LYS A 293 17.71 -11.15 -19.50
CA LYS A 293 16.89 -10.33 -20.40
C LYS A 293 17.67 -9.19 -21.06
N LYS A 294 18.97 -9.04 -20.74
CA LYS A 294 19.89 -8.03 -21.30
C LYS A 294 19.33 -6.61 -21.18
N ILE A 295 18.92 -6.24 -19.97
CA ILE A 295 18.35 -4.93 -19.68
C ILE A 295 19.47 -3.90 -19.60
N GLU A 296 19.48 -2.95 -20.52
CA GLU A 296 20.48 -1.88 -20.58
C GLU A 296 19.87 -0.50 -20.32
N THR A 297 18.57 -0.33 -20.56
CA THR A 297 17.88 0.95 -20.50
C THR A 297 16.51 0.86 -19.83
N LEU A 298 15.97 2.02 -19.42
CA LEU A 298 14.60 2.12 -18.91
C LEU A 298 13.57 1.71 -19.97
N GLU A 299 13.89 1.86 -21.25
CA GLU A 299 12.98 1.47 -22.34
C GLU A 299 12.84 -0.05 -22.47
N ASP A 300 13.91 -0.80 -22.16
CA ASP A 300 13.85 -2.27 -22.13
C ASP A 300 12.88 -2.75 -21.04
N VAL A 301 12.92 -2.12 -19.86
CA VAL A 301 11.98 -2.39 -18.74
C VAL A 301 10.55 -2.08 -19.16
N LYS A 302 10.31 -0.90 -19.74
CA LYS A 302 8.99 -0.49 -20.26
C LYS A 302 8.43 -1.48 -21.27
N SER A 303 9.26 -1.89 -22.23
CA SER A 303 8.86 -2.84 -23.28
C SER A 303 8.42 -4.19 -22.71
N LEU A 304 9.12 -4.69 -21.70
CA LEU A 304 8.73 -5.92 -21.00
C LEU A 304 7.47 -5.75 -20.14
N ALA A 305 7.35 -4.64 -19.41
CA ALA A 305 6.15 -4.32 -18.64
C ALA A 305 4.90 -4.24 -19.54
N LEU A 306 5.01 -3.65 -20.75
CA LEU A 306 3.92 -3.62 -21.72
C LEU A 306 3.51 -5.02 -22.21
N LYS A 307 4.46 -5.96 -22.27
CA LYS A 307 4.20 -7.38 -22.57
C LYS A 307 3.64 -8.16 -21.37
N GLY A 308 3.57 -7.54 -20.19
CA GLY A 308 3.10 -8.18 -18.96
C GLY A 308 4.19 -8.93 -18.19
N GLU A 309 5.46 -8.75 -18.56
CA GLU A 309 6.59 -9.40 -17.89
C GLU A 309 7.12 -8.52 -16.75
N LYS A 310 7.40 -9.14 -15.60
CA LYS A 310 8.05 -8.51 -14.45
C LYS A 310 9.50 -8.94 -14.36
N LEU A 311 10.36 -8.03 -13.94
CA LEU A 311 11.79 -8.27 -13.73
C LEU A 311 12.15 -8.41 -12.25
N ILE A 312 11.36 -7.84 -11.36
CA ILE A 312 11.50 -8.03 -9.91
C ILE A 312 10.64 -9.21 -9.49
N THR A 313 11.28 -10.34 -9.23
CA THR A 313 10.61 -11.60 -8.85
C THR A 313 11.40 -12.34 -7.78
N LEU A 314 10.76 -13.30 -7.11
CA LEU A 314 11.48 -14.32 -6.32
C LEU A 314 12.10 -15.36 -7.25
N LYS A 315 13.12 -16.07 -6.77
CA LYS A 315 13.60 -17.31 -7.40
C LYS A 315 12.45 -18.29 -7.55
N LYS A 316 12.43 -19.09 -8.61
CA LYS A 316 11.25 -19.95 -8.90
C LYS A 316 10.86 -20.87 -7.73
N GLU A 317 11.85 -21.51 -7.11
CA GLU A 317 11.63 -22.38 -5.95
C GLU A 317 11.09 -21.60 -4.73
N ASP A 318 11.60 -20.38 -4.51
CA ASP A 318 11.17 -19.52 -3.41
C ASP A 318 9.78 -18.93 -3.67
N GLU A 319 9.45 -18.62 -4.93
CA GLU A 319 8.13 -18.15 -5.35
C GLU A 319 7.06 -19.21 -5.08
N ASP A 320 7.32 -20.47 -5.47
CA ASP A 320 6.37 -21.56 -5.28
C ASP A 320 6.13 -21.84 -3.78
N ARG A 321 7.20 -21.82 -2.97
CA ARG A 321 7.11 -21.91 -1.51
C ARG A 321 6.36 -20.73 -0.90
N PHE A 322 6.69 -19.50 -1.31
CA PHE A 322 6.06 -18.29 -0.79
C PHE A 322 4.58 -18.22 -1.15
N LYS A 323 4.19 -18.63 -2.36
CA LYS A 323 2.79 -18.74 -2.77
C LYS A 323 2.01 -19.73 -1.90
N LYS A 324 2.60 -20.89 -1.59
CA LYS A 324 2.00 -21.87 -0.69
C LYS A 324 1.87 -21.32 0.74
N LEU A 325 2.93 -20.70 1.25
CA LEU A 325 2.97 -20.06 2.56
C LEU A 325 1.89 -18.97 2.68
N LYS A 326 1.79 -18.07 1.69
CA LYS A 326 0.75 -17.04 1.59
C LYS A 326 -0.65 -17.64 1.65
N GLY A 327 -0.91 -18.70 0.89
CA GLY A 327 -2.22 -19.38 0.90
C GLY A 327 -2.59 -19.95 2.27
N LEU A 328 -1.64 -20.58 2.96
CA LEU A 328 -1.84 -21.14 4.30
C LEU A 328 -2.02 -20.05 5.35
N ILE A 329 -1.17 -19.01 5.37
CA ILE A 329 -1.29 -17.89 6.29
C ILE A 329 -2.64 -17.19 6.09
N TYR A 330 -3.05 -16.98 4.83
CA TYR A 330 -4.35 -16.40 4.54
C TYR A 330 -5.49 -17.25 5.11
N LYS A 331 -5.49 -18.56 4.84
CA LYS A 331 -6.49 -19.50 5.37
C LYS A 331 -6.51 -19.52 6.89
N SER A 332 -5.34 -19.64 7.53
CA SER A 332 -5.23 -19.81 8.97
C SER A 332 -5.46 -18.51 9.72
N VAL A 333 -4.69 -17.46 9.45
CA VAL A 333 -4.78 -16.20 10.22
C VAL A 333 -6.15 -15.56 10.03
N TYR A 334 -6.56 -15.31 8.79
CA TYR A 334 -7.82 -14.63 8.52
C TYR A 334 -9.02 -15.52 8.87
N GLY A 335 -8.88 -16.84 8.89
CA GLY A 335 -9.91 -17.79 9.31
C GLY A 335 -10.14 -17.86 10.83
N ILE A 336 -9.33 -17.17 11.64
CA ILE A 336 -9.51 -17.15 13.10
C ILE A 336 -10.86 -16.53 13.45
N HIS A 337 -11.64 -17.21 14.28
CA HIS A 337 -12.99 -16.80 14.70
C HIS A 337 -13.04 -15.35 15.20
N THR A 338 -12.07 -14.93 16.03
CA THR A 338 -12.01 -13.56 16.55
C THR A 338 -11.88 -12.55 15.42
N ILE A 339 -10.98 -12.76 14.46
CA ILE A 339 -10.78 -11.87 13.31
C ILE A 339 -12.07 -11.82 12.46
N GLN A 340 -12.65 -12.99 12.13
CA GLN A 340 -13.92 -13.07 11.40
C GLN A 340 -15.08 -12.33 12.11
N THR A 341 -15.11 -12.39 13.44
CA THR A 341 -16.11 -11.67 14.25
C THR A 341 -15.89 -10.16 14.15
N MET A 342 -14.64 -9.70 14.19
CA MET A 342 -14.30 -8.28 14.07
C MET A 342 -14.60 -7.76 12.66
N ASP A 343 -14.23 -8.50 11.62
CA ASP A 343 -14.58 -8.21 10.23
C ASP A 343 -16.10 -8.04 10.06
N SER A 344 -16.90 -8.95 10.63
CA SER A 344 -18.36 -8.90 10.56
C SER A 344 -18.95 -7.66 11.24
N LYS A 345 -18.40 -7.28 12.40
CA LYS A 345 -18.80 -6.04 13.11
C LYS A 345 -18.42 -4.79 12.31
N ALA A 346 -17.20 -4.76 11.75
CA ALA A 346 -16.71 -3.66 10.92
C ALA A 346 -17.57 -3.46 9.67
N VAL A 347 -17.94 -4.56 8.99
CA VAL A 347 -18.85 -4.52 7.84
C VAL A 347 -20.23 -4.00 8.25
N THR A 348 -20.74 -4.36 9.43
CA THR A 348 -22.02 -3.83 9.92
C THR A 348 -21.97 -2.31 10.10
N VAL A 349 -20.90 -1.80 10.72
CA VAL A 349 -20.66 -0.35 10.89
C VAL A 349 -20.59 0.36 9.54
N ALA A 350 -19.76 -0.15 8.62
CA ALA A 350 -19.60 0.45 7.30
C ALA A 350 -20.90 0.42 6.47
N LYS A 351 -21.65 -0.69 6.55
CA LYS A 351 -22.95 -0.83 5.90
C LYS A 351 -23.96 0.17 6.40
N ASP A 352 -24.08 0.29 7.72
CA ASP A 352 -24.98 1.25 8.34
C ASP A 352 -24.67 2.68 7.94
N LEU A 353 -23.38 3.06 7.91
CA LEU A 353 -22.94 4.38 7.44
C LEU A 353 -23.30 4.58 5.97
N PHE A 354 -22.92 3.63 5.11
CA PHE A 354 -23.15 3.70 3.67
C PHE A 354 -24.64 3.82 3.32
N GLU A 355 -25.48 2.96 3.89
CA GLU A 355 -26.93 2.99 3.68
C GLU A 355 -27.56 4.28 4.21
N THR A 356 -27.11 4.76 5.38
CA THR A 356 -27.68 5.98 5.97
C THR A 356 -27.38 7.22 5.13
N PHE A 357 -26.13 7.39 4.68
CA PHE A 357 -25.77 8.51 3.81
C PHE A 357 -26.37 8.38 2.41
N THR A 358 -26.51 7.17 1.88
CA THR A 358 -27.17 6.96 0.58
C THR A 358 -28.65 7.32 0.65
N ASN A 359 -29.34 6.95 1.73
CA ASN A 359 -30.77 7.22 1.90
C ASN A 359 -31.06 8.68 2.29
N ASN A 360 -30.17 9.31 3.04
CA ASN A 360 -30.30 10.71 3.43
C ASN A 360 -28.95 11.43 3.44
N PRO A 361 -28.49 11.92 2.26
CA PRO A 361 -27.20 12.60 2.13
C PRO A 361 -27.03 13.82 3.03
N ARG A 362 -28.14 14.44 3.50
CA ARG A 362 -28.09 15.60 4.41
C ARG A 362 -27.47 15.30 5.77
N LEU A 363 -27.26 14.03 6.10
CA LEU A 363 -26.58 13.60 7.32
C LEU A 363 -25.04 13.61 7.21
N LEU A 364 -24.51 13.75 5.99
CA LEU A 364 -23.08 13.98 5.76
C LEU A 364 -22.66 15.31 6.43
N PRO A 365 -21.40 15.42 6.89
CA PRO A 365 -20.85 16.70 7.32
C PRO A 365 -21.00 17.77 6.23
N PRO A 366 -21.14 19.06 6.59
CA PRO A 366 -21.40 20.13 5.61
C PRO A 366 -20.43 20.18 4.43
N GLU A 367 -19.13 19.95 4.66
CA GLU A 367 -18.12 19.93 3.61
C GLU A 367 -18.32 18.76 2.64
N GLU A 368 -18.66 17.58 3.14
CA GLU A 368 -18.90 16.39 2.31
C GLU A 368 -20.26 16.45 1.62
N LEU A 369 -21.28 17.01 2.26
CA LEU A 369 -22.57 17.30 1.62
C LEU A 369 -22.41 18.28 0.46
N TYR A 370 -21.59 19.33 0.64
CA TYR A 370 -21.28 20.26 -0.44
C TYR A 370 -20.63 19.53 -1.62
N LYS A 371 -19.64 18.68 -1.37
CA LYS A 371 -19.04 17.84 -2.43
C LYS A 371 -20.09 16.94 -3.07
N TYR A 372 -20.91 16.24 -2.29
CA TYR A 372 -21.97 15.36 -2.81
C TYR A 372 -22.92 16.10 -3.78
N MET A 373 -23.31 17.33 -3.44
CA MET A 373 -24.22 18.13 -4.27
C MET A 373 -23.58 18.76 -5.51
N HIS A 374 -22.25 18.91 -5.51
CA HIS A 374 -21.51 19.65 -6.53
C HIS A 374 -20.39 18.85 -7.18
N ILE A 375 -20.38 17.52 -7.02
CA ILE A 375 -19.27 16.72 -7.53
C ILE A 375 -19.30 16.66 -9.06
N GLU A 376 -18.30 17.32 -9.64
CA GLU A 376 -17.87 17.09 -11.00
C GLU A 376 -16.61 16.22 -10.91
N ASN A 377 -16.77 14.91 -11.11
CA ASN A 377 -15.61 14.02 -11.11
C ASN A 377 -14.68 14.44 -12.27
N PRO A 378 -13.36 14.54 -12.03
CA PRO A 378 -12.41 14.79 -13.11
C PRO A 378 -12.59 13.75 -14.23
N PRO A 379 -12.37 14.09 -15.51
CA PRO A 379 -12.58 13.17 -16.64
C PRO A 379 -11.88 11.81 -16.48
N LYS A 380 -10.81 11.75 -15.69
CA LYS A 380 -10.00 10.57 -15.35
C LYS A 380 -10.73 9.53 -14.51
N TYR A 381 -11.89 9.87 -13.96
CA TYR A 381 -12.77 8.98 -13.19
C TYR A 381 -14.03 8.61 -13.98
N GLY A 382 -14.05 8.83 -15.30
CA GLY A 382 -15.22 8.70 -16.17
C GLY A 382 -15.82 7.29 -16.32
N GLY A 383 -15.27 6.28 -15.62
CA GLY A 383 -15.81 4.92 -15.57
C GLY A 383 -16.91 4.69 -14.52
N PHE A 384 -17.24 5.71 -13.71
CA PHE A 384 -18.24 5.59 -12.64
C PHE A 384 -19.59 6.19 -13.04
N THR A 385 -20.65 5.40 -12.86
CA THR A 385 -22.05 5.86 -12.82
C THR A 385 -22.35 6.33 -11.39
N ASN A 386 -22.94 7.52 -11.21
CA ASN A 386 -23.32 8.13 -9.91
C ASN A 386 -22.14 8.66 -9.05
N ASN A 387 -21.54 9.77 -9.50
CA ASN A 387 -20.41 10.45 -8.86
C ASN A 387 -20.65 10.78 -7.37
N GLU A 388 -21.90 11.04 -7.00
CA GLU A 388 -22.31 11.39 -5.64
C GLU A 388 -22.13 10.23 -4.65
N ILE A 389 -22.29 8.98 -5.09
CA ILE A 389 -22.05 7.79 -4.26
C ILE A 389 -20.56 7.66 -3.92
N HIS A 390 -19.67 8.09 -4.83
CA HIS A 390 -18.24 8.11 -4.52
C HIS A 390 -17.88 9.10 -3.43
N VAL A 391 -18.61 10.20 -3.25
CA VAL A 391 -18.38 11.09 -2.09
C VAL A 391 -18.65 10.37 -0.78
N ILE A 392 -19.65 9.49 -0.75
CA ILE A 392 -19.93 8.64 0.42
C ILE A 392 -18.79 7.65 0.63
N CYS A 393 -18.31 6.98 -0.42
CA CYS A 393 -17.16 6.08 -0.35
C CYS A 393 -15.88 6.80 0.09
N ASP A 394 -15.62 8.00 -0.44
CA ASP A 394 -14.48 8.85 -0.07
C ASP A 394 -14.54 9.22 1.41
N TYR A 395 -15.72 9.58 1.90
CA TYR A 395 -15.93 9.91 3.30
C TYR A 395 -15.67 8.70 4.20
N ILE A 396 -16.29 7.54 3.91
CA ILE A 396 -16.12 6.30 4.69
C ILE A 396 -14.67 5.82 4.67
N ALA A 397 -14.05 5.72 3.49
CA ALA A 397 -12.66 5.29 3.36
C ALA A 397 -11.68 6.28 4.02
N GLY A 398 -12.03 7.56 4.06
CA GLY A 398 -11.27 8.62 4.72
C GLY A 398 -11.27 8.56 6.26
N MET A 399 -12.15 7.76 6.87
CA MET A 399 -12.23 7.63 8.33
C MET A 399 -11.10 6.80 8.92
N THR A 400 -10.71 7.11 10.15
CA THR A 400 -9.95 6.18 11.01
C THR A 400 -10.91 5.19 11.67
N ASP A 401 -10.42 4.07 12.19
CA ASP A 401 -11.27 3.05 12.81
C ASP A 401 -12.10 3.61 13.98
N ARG A 402 -11.46 4.40 14.85
CA ARG A 402 -12.15 5.05 15.98
C ARG A 402 -13.24 6.01 15.52
N PHE A 403 -12.90 6.89 14.57
CA PHE A 403 -13.85 7.85 14.02
C PHE A 403 -15.04 7.17 13.33
N ALA A 404 -14.83 6.04 12.64
CA ALA A 404 -15.92 5.29 12.03
C ALA A 404 -16.93 4.77 13.07
N LEU A 405 -16.44 4.33 14.25
CA LEU A 405 -17.32 3.96 15.37
C LEU A 405 -18.03 5.16 15.98
N GLU A 406 -17.32 6.28 16.19
CA GLU A 406 -17.91 7.53 16.69
C GLU A 406 -19.00 8.07 15.75
N GLU A 407 -18.76 8.01 14.44
CA GLU A 407 -19.70 8.47 13.41
C GLU A 407 -20.93 7.55 13.31
N HIS A 408 -20.73 6.24 13.44
CA HIS A 408 -21.84 5.27 13.49
C HIS A 408 -22.73 5.51 14.70
N GLU A 409 -22.13 5.73 15.87
CA GLU A 409 -22.83 6.10 17.09
C GLU A 409 -23.57 7.44 16.95
N ARG A 410 -22.93 8.49 16.39
CA ARG A 410 -23.56 9.80 16.16
C ARG A 410 -24.85 9.69 15.33
N ILE A 411 -24.87 8.80 14.35
CA ILE A 411 -25.98 8.68 13.39
C ILE A 411 -27.08 7.74 13.88
N LYS A 412 -26.72 6.68 14.59
CA LYS A 412 -27.68 5.65 15.03
C LYS A 412 -28.23 5.88 16.43
N ASN A 413 -27.50 6.57 17.31
CA ASN A 413 -27.86 6.72 18.70
C ASN A 413 -28.51 8.09 18.99
N PRO A 414 -29.84 8.16 19.24
CA PRO A 414 -30.54 9.42 19.44
C PRO A 414 -30.15 10.14 20.76
N HIS A 415 -29.40 9.47 21.64
CA HIS A 415 -28.92 10.03 22.89
C HIS A 415 -27.56 10.71 22.77
N ILE A 416 -26.87 10.54 21.64
CA ILE A 416 -25.59 11.20 21.38
C ILE A 416 -25.86 12.58 20.77
N LYS A 417 -25.21 13.58 21.35
CA LYS A 417 -25.33 14.97 20.90
C LYS A 417 -24.59 15.13 19.57
N ILE A 418 -25.31 15.67 18.57
CA ILE A 418 -24.77 16.03 17.24
C ILE A 418 -24.07 17.38 17.31
#